data_AF-A0A0A9D8A7-F1
#
_entry.id   AF-A0A0A9D8A7-F1
#
_cell.length_a   1.000
_cell.length_b   1.000
_cell.length_c   1.000
_cell.angle_alpha   90.00
_cell.angle_beta   90.00
_cell.angle_gamma   90.00
#
_symmetry.space_group_name_H-M   'P 1'
#
loop_
_entity.id
_entity.type
_entity.pdbx_description
1 polymer ?
#
loop_
_entity_poly.entity_id
_entity_poly.type
_entity_poly.pdbx_seq_one_letter_code
_entity_poly.pdbx_strand_id
1 'polypeptide(L)'
;MDAAKDFTLDPVSYPRPKLLAFLNKIHAQGMKYIVLIDLGIAVNNSYGVYQRGIARDIFIKLDGQTYLAQVWPGPVYFPDFLNPNGVSWWIDEVRRFHDLVPVDGLWIDMNKASNFCTGKCTIPKTHQCPVPNSKMPWVCCLDCTNLTNTRWDEPPYKINASGQTARLGFNTIATSATHYNGILEYNAHSLYGFSQAIATHRALQGLQGKRSFILTRSTFVGSGAYAAH
;
A
#
# COMPACT_ATOMS: atom_id res chain seq x y z
N MET A 1 -2.88 -2.16 -14.03
CA MET A 1 -3.92 -2.32 -13.01
C MET A 1 -5.24 -1.77 -13.54
N ASP A 2 -6.36 -2.40 -13.22
CA ASP A 2 -7.69 -1.87 -13.53
C ASP A 2 -8.03 -0.74 -12.54
N ALA A 3 -8.18 0.49 -13.05
CA ALA A 3 -8.43 1.69 -12.25
C ALA A 3 -7.48 1.83 -11.04
N ALA A 4 -6.19 1.60 -11.27
CA ALA A 4 -5.12 1.67 -10.25
C ALA A 4 -5.30 0.74 -9.03
N LYS A 5 -6.14 -0.30 -9.12
CA LYS A 5 -6.30 -1.29 -8.06
C LYS A 5 -5.19 -2.35 -8.14
N ASP A 6 -4.46 -2.56 -7.05
CA ASP A 6 -3.43 -3.60 -6.95
C ASP A 6 -3.96 -4.99 -7.37
N PHE A 7 -3.07 -5.88 -7.80
CA PHE A 7 -3.40 -7.27 -8.14
C PHE A 7 -4.53 -7.45 -9.18
N THR A 8 -4.80 -6.43 -10.00
CA THR A 8 -5.76 -6.49 -11.10
C THR A 8 -5.11 -6.17 -12.44
N LEU A 9 -5.79 -6.56 -13.52
CA LEU A 9 -5.43 -6.22 -14.89
C LEU A 9 -6.52 -5.37 -15.51
N ASP A 10 -6.11 -4.30 -16.19
CA ASP A 10 -7.04 -3.51 -16.99
C ASP A 10 -7.54 -4.38 -18.16
N PRO A 11 -8.84 -4.67 -18.26
CA PRO A 11 -9.35 -5.59 -19.27
C PRO A 11 -9.29 -5.01 -20.69
N VAL A 12 -9.10 -3.69 -20.84
CA VAL A 12 -9.04 -3.00 -22.13
C VAL A 12 -7.60 -2.79 -22.57
N SER A 13 -6.80 -2.14 -21.73
CA SER A 13 -5.40 -1.80 -22.06
C SER A 13 -4.43 -2.95 -21.85
N TYR A 14 -4.67 -3.81 -20.85
CA TYR A 14 -3.78 -4.93 -20.49
C TYR A 14 -4.55 -6.26 -20.35
N PRO A 15 -5.32 -6.69 -21.37
CA PRO A 15 -6.09 -7.92 -21.29
C PRO A 15 -5.19 -9.13 -21.12
N ARG A 16 -5.56 -10.01 -20.19
CA ARG A 16 -4.74 -11.16 -19.76
C ARG A 16 -4.16 -12.00 -20.92
N PRO A 17 -4.93 -12.41 -21.96
CA PRO A 17 -4.36 -13.23 -23.03
C PRO A 17 -3.22 -12.54 -23.79
N LYS A 18 -3.34 -11.23 -24.05
CA LYS A 18 -2.27 -10.47 -24.72
C LYS A 18 -1.06 -10.29 -23.81
N LEU A 19 -1.30 -10.04 -22.52
CA LEU A 19 -0.22 -9.93 -21.54
C LEU A 19 0.56 -11.25 -21.44
N LEU A 20 -0.11 -12.40 -21.33
CA LEU A 20 0.56 -13.69 -21.29
C LEU A 20 1.35 -13.98 -22.57
N ALA A 21 0.81 -13.66 -23.75
CA ALA A 21 1.54 -13.80 -25.01
C ALA A 21 2.81 -12.94 -25.05
N PHE A 22 2.74 -11.71 -24.53
CA PHE A 22 3.91 -10.84 -24.38
C PHE A 22 4.94 -11.42 -23.41
N LEU A 23 4.51 -11.89 -22.23
CA LEU A 23 5.40 -12.48 -21.23
C LEU A 23 6.12 -13.72 -21.78
N ASN A 24 5.40 -14.60 -22.47
CA ASN A 24 6.01 -15.76 -23.14
C ASN A 24 7.08 -15.34 -24.15
N LYS A 25 6.81 -14.31 -24.96
CA LYS A 25 7.78 -13.79 -25.94
C LYS A 25 9.04 -13.28 -25.27
N ILE A 26 8.91 -12.45 -24.23
CA ILE A 26 10.09 -11.83 -23.59
C ILE A 26 10.87 -12.86 -22.77
N HIS A 27 10.19 -13.82 -22.13
CA HIS A 27 10.82 -14.89 -21.37
C HIS A 27 11.59 -15.86 -22.27
N ALA A 28 11.08 -16.16 -23.47
CA ALA A 28 11.79 -16.95 -24.48
C ALA A 28 13.09 -16.27 -24.97
N GLN A 29 13.20 -14.95 -24.80
CA GLN A 29 14.39 -14.15 -25.12
C GLN A 29 15.27 -13.88 -23.89
N GLY A 30 14.99 -14.51 -22.75
CA GLY A 30 15.76 -14.36 -21.52
C GLY A 30 15.49 -13.07 -20.72
N MET A 31 14.52 -12.25 -21.15
CA MET A 31 14.12 -11.05 -20.40
C MET A 31 13.26 -11.39 -19.18
N LYS A 32 13.00 -10.37 -18.35
CA LYS A 32 12.27 -10.47 -17.07
C LYS A 32 11.21 -9.38 -16.96
N TYR A 33 10.16 -9.65 -16.19
CA TYR A 33 9.04 -8.73 -15.99
C TYR A 33 8.85 -8.40 -14.51
N ILE A 34 9.03 -7.13 -14.17
CA ILE A 34 8.84 -6.61 -12.81
C ILE A 34 7.63 -5.69 -12.82
N VAL A 35 6.75 -5.84 -11.83
CA VAL A 35 5.50 -5.08 -11.74
C VAL A 35 5.50 -4.21 -10.50
N LEU A 36 5.08 -2.95 -10.67
CA LEU A 36 4.80 -2.05 -9.56
C LEU A 36 3.54 -2.53 -8.82
N ILE A 37 3.62 -2.54 -7.50
CA ILE A 37 2.50 -2.76 -6.58
C ILE A 37 2.54 -1.61 -5.58
N ASP A 38 1.41 -0.93 -5.40
CA ASP A 38 1.26 0.03 -4.33
C ASP A 38 0.86 -0.72 -3.04
N LEU A 39 0.19 -0.07 -2.10
CA LEU A 39 -0.28 -0.72 -0.88
C LEU A 39 -1.64 -0.24 -0.41
N GLY A 40 -2.15 0.83 -1.01
CA GLY A 40 -3.46 1.37 -0.69
C GLY A 40 -4.53 0.49 -1.33
N ILE A 41 -5.16 -0.36 -0.53
CA ILE A 41 -6.20 -1.27 -1.02
C ILE A 41 -7.50 -0.50 -1.13
N ALA A 42 -7.96 -0.32 -2.38
CA ALA A 42 -9.17 0.43 -2.70
C ALA A 42 -10.39 -0.07 -1.90
N VAL A 43 -11.12 0.85 -1.28
CA VAL A 43 -12.36 0.55 -0.56
C VAL A 43 -13.46 0.27 -1.58
N ASN A 44 -13.68 -1.01 -1.88
CA ASN A 44 -14.64 -1.43 -2.89
C ASN A 44 -15.21 -2.82 -2.58
N ASN A 45 -16.51 -2.91 -2.31
CA ASN A 45 -17.18 -4.14 -1.91
C ASN A 45 -17.21 -5.23 -3.00
N SER A 46 -16.92 -4.91 -4.26
CA SER A 46 -16.81 -5.88 -5.36
C SER A 46 -15.36 -6.29 -5.64
N TYR A 47 -14.39 -5.71 -4.94
CA TYR A 47 -12.97 -5.96 -5.13
C TYR A 47 -12.48 -7.06 -4.19
N GLY A 48 -12.17 -8.24 -4.75
CA GLY A 48 -11.87 -9.43 -3.95
C GLY A 48 -10.67 -9.29 -3.01
N VAL A 49 -9.65 -8.51 -3.38
CA VAL A 49 -8.47 -8.24 -2.53
C VAL A 49 -8.89 -7.49 -1.27
N TYR A 50 -9.74 -6.46 -1.43
CA TYR A 50 -10.33 -5.70 -0.33
C TYR A 50 -11.19 -6.60 0.57
N GLN A 51 -12.10 -7.39 -0.02
CA GLN A 51 -12.96 -8.30 0.75
C GLN A 51 -12.16 -9.28 1.61
N ARG A 52 -11.09 -9.88 1.04
CA ARG A 52 -10.21 -10.81 1.77
C ARG A 52 -9.40 -10.12 2.87
N GLY A 53 -9.02 -8.85 2.67
CA GLY A 53 -8.36 -8.05 3.70
C GLY A 53 -9.31 -7.74 4.87
N ILE A 54 -10.52 -7.27 4.58
CA ILE A 54 -11.55 -7.00 5.60
C ILE A 54 -11.88 -8.26 6.40
N ALA A 55 -12.07 -9.40 5.71
CA ALA A 55 -12.40 -10.66 6.36
C ALA A 55 -11.32 -11.17 7.35
N ARG A 56 -10.07 -10.71 7.20
CA ARG A 56 -8.94 -11.07 8.07
C ARG A 56 -8.56 -9.97 9.07
N ASP A 57 -9.29 -8.85 9.08
CA ASP A 57 -9.05 -7.69 9.95
C ASP A 57 -7.59 -7.20 9.91
N ILE A 58 -7.06 -7.02 8.69
CA ILE A 58 -5.62 -6.77 8.46
C ILE A 58 -5.23 -5.30 8.34
N PHE A 59 -6.19 -4.38 8.32
CA PHE A 59 -5.90 -2.98 8.05
C PHE A 59 -5.59 -2.20 9.34
N ILE A 60 -4.72 -1.20 9.22
CA ILE A 60 -4.40 -0.25 10.30
C ILE A 60 -5.66 0.46 10.78
N LYS A 61 -5.76 0.73 12.08
CA LYS A 61 -6.95 1.33 12.70
C LYS A 61 -6.66 2.69 13.32
N LEU A 62 -7.67 3.55 13.37
CA LEU A 62 -7.70 4.79 14.14
C LEU A 62 -9.01 4.82 14.92
N ASP A 63 -8.95 5.04 16.23
CA ASP A 63 -10.11 4.98 17.14
C ASP A 63 -10.93 3.67 17.01
N GLY A 64 -10.23 2.55 16.79
CA GLY A 64 -10.84 1.22 16.62
C GLY A 64 -11.50 0.97 15.25
N GLN A 65 -11.53 1.95 14.35
CA GLN A 65 -12.05 1.81 12.98
C GLN A 65 -10.92 1.75 11.96
N THR A 66 -11.13 1.10 10.81
CA THR A 66 -10.11 1.06 9.76
C THR A 66 -9.74 2.46 9.29
N TYR A 67 -8.44 2.74 9.22
CA TYR A 67 -7.92 4.06 8.85
C TYR A 67 -8.13 4.33 7.36
N LEU A 68 -9.03 5.26 7.04
CA LEU A 68 -9.31 5.69 5.68
C LEU A 68 -8.28 6.70 5.19
N ALA A 69 -7.70 6.42 4.03
CA ALA A 69 -6.73 7.27 3.34
C ALA A 69 -7.09 7.42 1.86
N GLN A 70 -6.31 8.21 1.12
CA GLN A 70 -6.44 8.31 -0.34
C GLN A 70 -5.09 8.11 -1.02
N VAL A 71 -5.10 7.28 -2.07
CA VAL A 71 -3.98 7.09 -3.01
C VAL A 71 -4.57 7.02 -4.44
N TRP A 72 -3.85 6.46 -5.41
CA TRP A 72 -4.20 6.40 -6.82
C TRP A 72 -5.61 5.86 -7.14
N PRO A 73 -6.12 4.77 -6.52
CA PRO A 73 -7.48 4.31 -6.80
C PRO A 73 -8.57 5.11 -6.05
N GLY A 74 -8.20 6.21 -5.37
CA GLY A 74 -9.10 6.98 -4.52
C GLY A 74 -9.08 6.50 -3.07
N PRO A 75 -10.23 6.32 -2.41
CA PRO A 75 -10.29 5.87 -1.01
C PRO A 75 -9.67 4.49 -0.83
N VAL A 76 -8.75 4.36 0.13
CA VAL A 76 -8.00 3.13 0.42
C VAL A 76 -7.89 2.84 1.91
N TYR A 77 -7.61 1.58 2.23
CA TYR A 77 -7.09 1.14 3.53
C TYR A 77 -5.67 0.61 3.38
N PHE A 78 -4.86 0.80 4.44
CA PHE A 78 -3.47 0.38 4.49
C PHE A 78 -3.31 -0.94 5.26
N PRO A 79 -2.80 -2.01 4.63
CA PRO A 79 -2.50 -3.27 5.29
C PRO A 79 -1.47 -3.11 6.40
N ASP A 80 -1.71 -3.74 7.54
CA ASP A 80 -0.74 -3.77 8.62
C ASP A 80 0.23 -4.96 8.46
N PHE A 81 1.47 -4.66 8.11
CA PHE A 81 2.52 -5.68 7.97
C PHE A 81 3.16 -6.09 9.31
N LEU A 82 2.78 -5.46 10.43
CA LEU A 82 3.08 -5.95 11.77
C LEU A 82 2.05 -7.00 12.23
N ASN A 83 0.88 -7.06 11.57
CA ASN A 83 -0.13 -8.08 11.79
C ASN A 83 0.27 -9.38 11.06
N PRO A 84 0.43 -10.53 11.75
CA PRO A 84 0.70 -11.82 11.10
C PRO A 84 -0.37 -12.20 10.05
N ASN A 85 -1.64 -11.82 10.27
CA ASN A 85 -2.71 -12.01 9.30
C ASN A 85 -2.55 -11.12 8.08
N GLY A 86 -2.01 -9.90 8.24
CA GLY A 86 -1.68 -9.01 7.13
C GLY A 86 -0.54 -9.55 6.29
N VAL A 87 0.49 -10.09 6.93
CA VAL A 87 1.60 -10.77 6.23
C VAL A 87 1.12 -12.00 5.46
N SER A 88 0.32 -12.87 6.08
CA SER A 88 -0.20 -14.07 5.42
C SER A 88 -1.16 -13.74 4.27
N TRP A 89 -1.99 -12.71 4.44
CA TRP A 89 -2.84 -12.16 3.39
C TRP A 89 -2.02 -11.63 2.22
N TRP A 90 -0.97 -10.85 2.48
CA TRP A 90 -0.10 -10.33 1.41
C TRP A 90 0.56 -11.44 0.60
N ILE A 91 1.06 -12.49 1.27
CA ILE A 91 1.64 -13.67 0.62
C ILE A 91 0.60 -14.34 -0.29
N ASP A 92 -0.63 -14.50 0.19
CA ASP A 92 -1.73 -15.07 -0.60
C ASP A 92 -2.08 -14.21 -1.83
N GLU A 93 -2.15 -12.88 -1.70
CA GLU A 93 -2.45 -11.98 -2.80
C GLU A 93 -1.35 -11.96 -3.87
N VAL A 94 -0.07 -11.93 -3.44
CA VAL A 94 1.08 -12.02 -4.34
C VAL A 94 1.05 -13.35 -5.10
N ARG A 95 0.74 -14.47 -4.43
CA ARG A 95 0.59 -15.77 -5.08
C ARG A 95 -0.55 -15.79 -6.10
N ARG A 96 -1.74 -15.31 -5.72
CA ARG A 96 -2.91 -15.22 -6.64
C ARG A 96 -2.59 -14.36 -7.85
N PHE A 97 -1.87 -13.26 -7.66
CA PHE A 97 -1.48 -12.39 -8.76
C PHE A 97 -0.43 -13.04 -9.65
N HIS A 98 0.52 -13.78 -9.08
CA HIS A 98 1.49 -14.56 -9.86
C HIS A 98 0.83 -15.65 -10.71
N ASP A 99 -0.20 -16.32 -10.18
CA ASP A 99 -1.01 -17.29 -10.94
C ASP A 99 -1.81 -16.60 -12.08
N LEU A 100 -2.20 -15.34 -11.88
CA LEU A 100 -2.85 -14.53 -12.90
C LEU A 100 -1.86 -14.08 -13.99
N VAL A 101 -0.66 -13.65 -13.57
CA VAL A 101 0.42 -13.04 -14.37
C VAL A 101 1.79 -13.45 -13.79
N PRO A 102 2.59 -14.25 -14.50
CA PRO A 102 3.88 -14.74 -13.99
C PRO A 102 4.92 -13.61 -13.95
N VAL A 103 5.05 -12.96 -12.80
CA VAL A 103 6.02 -11.88 -12.57
C VAL A 103 7.37 -12.45 -12.09
N ASP A 104 8.47 -11.78 -12.44
CA ASP A 104 9.83 -12.16 -12.01
C ASP A 104 10.32 -11.35 -10.80
N GLY A 105 9.60 -10.30 -10.41
CA GLY A 105 9.90 -9.46 -9.25
C GLY A 105 8.82 -8.39 -9.03
N LEU A 106 8.90 -7.72 -7.89
CA LEU A 106 7.94 -6.68 -7.50
C LEU A 106 8.65 -5.37 -7.18
N TRP A 107 8.07 -4.27 -7.63
CA TRP A 107 8.44 -2.93 -7.19
C TRP A 107 7.36 -2.42 -6.24
N ILE A 108 7.66 -2.41 -4.95
CA ILE A 108 6.73 -1.92 -3.91
C ILE A 108 6.93 -0.41 -3.70
N ASP A 109 5.95 0.37 -4.15
CA ASP A 109 5.99 1.83 -4.10
C ASP A 109 4.95 2.41 -3.11
N MET A 110 4.97 3.73 -2.92
CA MET A 110 4.06 4.47 -2.07
C MET A 110 4.10 4.09 -0.57
N ASN A 111 5.13 3.37 -0.15
CA ASN A 111 5.20 2.65 1.12
C ASN A 111 5.87 3.35 2.31
N LYS A 112 5.65 4.66 2.42
CA LYS A 112 6.04 5.41 3.62
C LYS A 112 5.19 5.07 4.86
N ALA A 113 3.86 4.96 4.84
CA ALA A 113 2.88 5.02 3.74
C ALA A 113 2.59 6.43 3.23
N SER A 114 2.54 6.63 1.91
CA SER A 114 2.17 7.90 1.31
C SER A 114 0.65 8.04 1.31
N ASN A 115 0.13 9.18 1.74
CA ASN A 115 -1.29 9.51 1.77
C ASN A 115 -1.51 10.87 1.10
N PHE A 116 -2.48 10.97 0.20
CA PHE A 116 -2.85 12.25 -0.42
C PHE A 116 -3.66 13.15 0.51
N CYS A 117 -4.20 12.57 1.58
CA CYS A 117 -4.94 13.26 2.62
C CYS A 117 -4.14 13.31 3.93
N THR A 118 -4.55 14.18 4.86
CA THR A 118 -3.96 14.29 6.20
C THR A 118 -5.05 14.23 7.26
N GLY A 119 -4.80 13.47 8.33
CA GLY A 119 -5.69 13.39 9.50
C GLY A 119 -6.73 12.27 9.41
N LYS A 120 -7.90 12.50 10.01
CA LYS A 120 -9.04 11.57 10.06
C LYS A 120 -10.03 11.92 8.96
N CYS A 121 -10.26 10.98 8.05
CA CYS A 121 -11.03 11.21 6.84
C CYS A 121 -12.29 10.34 6.77
N THR A 122 -13.29 10.81 6.02
CA THR A 122 -14.50 10.06 5.66
C THR A 122 -14.78 10.17 4.16
N ILE A 123 -15.48 9.18 3.60
CA ILE A 123 -15.94 9.26 2.20
C ILE A 123 -16.99 10.37 2.11
N PRO A 124 -16.82 11.36 1.21
CA PRO A 124 -17.75 12.47 1.09
C PRO A 124 -19.13 12.01 0.61
N LYS A 125 -20.17 12.69 1.11
CA LYS A 125 -21.56 12.48 0.66
C LYS A 125 -21.97 13.44 -0.46
N THR A 126 -21.23 14.52 -0.65
CA THR A 126 -21.58 15.65 -1.54
C THR A 126 -20.93 15.57 -2.91
N HIS A 127 -19.90 14.75 -3.07
CA HIS A 127 -19.15 14.59 -4.31
C HIS A 127 -18.52 13.19 -4.42
N GLN A 128 -18.05 12.84 -5.62
CA GLN A 128 -17.39 11.57 -5.86
C GLN A 128 -15.90 11.63 -5.50
N CYS A 129 -15.39 10.57 -4.89
CA CYS A 129 -13.97 10.36 -4.63
C CYS A 129 -13.63 8.90 -5.00
N PRO A 130 -12.70 8.64 -5.95
CA PRO A 130 -11.86 9.62 -6.65
C PRO A 130 -12.66 10.53 -7.59
N VAL A 131 -12.18 11.74 -7.83
CA VAL A 131 -12.81 12.70 -8.75
C VAL A 131 -12.67 12.19 -10.20
N PRO A 132 -13.77 11.94 -10.93
CA PRO A 132 -13.71 11.41 -12.29
C PRO A 132 -12.93 12.35 -13.23
N ASN A 133 -12.06 11.76 -14.06
CA ASN A 133 -11.26 12.49 -15.07
C ASN A 133 -10.38 13.63 -14.51
N SER A 134 -10.08 13.61 -13.21
CA SER A 134 -9.22 14.62 -12.59
C SER A 134 -7.81 14.57 -13.20
N LYS A 135 -7.30 15.74 -13.59
CA LYS A 135 -5.88 15.91 -13.97
C LYS A 135 -4.94 15.97 -12.75
N MET A 136 -5.50 16.03 -11.54
CA MET A 136 -4.78 16.11 -10.27
C MET A 136 -5.31 15.03 -9.30
N PRO A 137 -5.17 13.73 -9.62
CA PRO A 137 -5.68 12.63 -8.77
C PRO A 137 -5.01 12.56 -7.38
N TRP A 138 -3.88 13.26 -7.20
CA TRP A 138 -3.16 13.37 -5.93
C TRP A 138 -3.70 14.45 -4.99
N VAL A 139 -4.71 15.22 -5.39
CA VAL A 139 -5.40 16.16 -4.50
C VAL A 139 -6.45 15.37 -3.69
N CYS A 140 -6.40 15.51 -2.37
CA CYS A 140 -7.36 14.89 -1.47
C CYS A 140 -8.81 15.29 -1.84
N CYS A 141 -9.67 14.29 -2.05
CA CYS A 141 -11.11 14.42 -2.23
C CYS A 141 -11.90 13.78 -1.09
N LEU A 142 -11.24 13.39 0.01
CA LEU A 142 -11.93 12.93 1.21
C LEU A 142 -12.27 14.12 2.13
N ASP A 143 -13.34 13.98 2.91
CA ASP A 143 -13.67 14.93 3.97
C ASP A 143 -12.78 14.63 5.18
N CYS A 144 -11.75 15.46 5.40
CA CYS A 144 -10.72 15.22 6.42
C CYS A 144 -10.70 16.28 7.52
N THR A 145 -10.42 15.83 8.74
CA THR A 145 -10.19 16.67 9.91
C THR A 145 -8.79 16.44 10.44
N ASN A 146 -8.08 17.52 10.72
CA ASN A 146 -6.76 17.45 11.31
C ASN A 146 -6.84 16.88 12.73
N LEU A 147 -5.91 15.99 13.05
CA LEU A 147 -5.76 15.45 14.40
C LEU A 147 -4.70 16.26 15.15
N THR A 148 -5.09 16.80 16.30
CA THR A 148 -4.21 17.61 17.16
C THR A 148 -4.38 17.30 18.64
N ASN A 149 -5.20 16.32 18.97
CA ASN A 149 -5.72 16.14 20.33
C ASN A 149 -4.88 15.16 21.15
N THR A 150 -3.89 14.52 20.52
CA THR A 150 -3.01 13.57 21.16
C THR A 150 -1.58 14.08 21.13
N ARG A 151 -0.79 13.72 22.15
CA ARG A 151 0.66 13.97 22.18
C ARG A 151 1.43 13.24 21.06
N TRP A 152 0.77 12.36 20.32
CA TRP A 152 1.35 11.63 19.20
C TRP A 152 1.18 12.42 17.90
N ASP A 153 0.00 13.00 17.68
CA ASP A 153 -0.29 13.83 16.51
C ASP A 153 0.28 15.25 16.61
N GLU A 154 0.40 15.77 17.84
CA GLU A 154 1.09 17.02 18.16
C GLU A 154 2.14 16.76 19.26
N PRO A 155 3.32 16.22 18.91
CA PRO A 155 4.38 15.97 19.87
C PRO A 155 4.95 17.28 20.44
N PRO A 156 5.44 17.27 21.69
CA PRO A 156 5.99 18.47 22.33
C PRO A 156 7.21 19.02 21.60
N TYR A 157 7.99 18.15 20.94
CA TYR A 157 9.09 18.52 20.07
C TYR A 157 8.72 18.23 18.61
N LYS A 158 8.74 19.27 17.78
CA LYS A 158 8.46 19.17 16.34
C LYS A 158 9.77 19.03 15.59
N ILE A 159 9.98 17.88 14.96
CA ILE A 159 11.12 17.67 14.07
C ILE A 159 10.99 18.57 12.82
N ASN A 160 12.11 18.81 12.14
CA ASN A 160 12.12 19.52 10.86
C ASN A 160 11.68 18.61 9.70
N ALA A 161 10.40 18.20 9.70
CA ALA A 161 9.83 17.36 8.65
C ALA A 161 9.65 18.16 7.34
N SER A 162 10.21 17.67 6.24
CA SER A 162 10.09 18.31 4.91
C SER A 162 10.68 19.72 4.81
N GLY A 163 11.64 20.08 5.68
CA GLY A 163 12.23 21.42 5.72
C GLY A 163 11.26 22.51 6.20
N GLN A 164 10.13 22.13 6.80
CA GLN A 164 9.10 23.01 7.35
C GLN A 164 8.64 22.46 8.72
N THR A 165 7.83 23.22 9.46
CA THR A 165 7.16 22.73 10.68
C THR A 165 5.89 21.94 10.32
N ALA A 166 6.00 20.93 9.46
CA ALA A 166 4.89 20.05 9.12
C ALA A 166 4.58 19.11 10.30
N ARG A 167 3.31 18.72 10.44
CA ARG A 167 2.90 17.68 11.40
C ARG A 167 3.47 16.33 10.98
N LEU A 168 3.73 15.44 11.94
CA LEU A 168 4.25 14.10 11.63
C LEU A 168 3.30 13.30 10.72
N GLY A 169 1.99 13.37 10.96
CA GLY A 169 0.97 12.73 10.12
C GLY A 169 0.67 13.42 8.79
N PHE A 170 1.43 14.45 8.39
CA PHE A 170 1.21 15.16 7.13
C PHE A 170 1.50 14.26 5.94
N ASN A 171 0.49 14.06 5.07
CA ASN A 171 0.56 13.19 3.89
C ASN A 171 0.99 11.75 4.19
N THR A 172 0.65 11.25 5.39
CA THR A 172 0.88 9.86 5.78
C THR A 172 -0.24 9.38 6.72
N ILE A 173 -0.04 8.26 7.41
CA ILE A 173 -0.97 7.71 8.39
C ILE A 173 -0.95 8.59 9.63
N ALA A 174 -2.12 8.80 10.25
CA ALA A 174 -2.20 9.49 11.53
C ALA A 174 -1.31 8.78 12.56
N THR A 175 -0.46 9.54 13.26
CA THR A 175 0.48 8.99 14.25
C THR A 175 -0.20 8.34 15.45
N SER A 176 -1.43 8.75 15.78
CA SER A 176 -2.28 8.08 16.78
C SER A 176 -2.97 6.81 16.28
N ALA A 177 -2.84 6.46 14.99
CA ALA A 177 -3.31 5.18 14.48
C ALA A 177 -2.55 4.02 15.14
N THR A 178 -3.17 2.86 15.15
CA THR A 178 -2.67 1.64 15.78
C THR A 178 -2.57 0.51 14.79
N HIS A 179 -1.43 -0.17 14.85
CA HIS A 179 -1.16 -1.48 14.29
C HIS A 179 -1.62 -2.58 15.26
N TYR A 180 -1.36 -3.81 14.85
CA TYR A 180 -1.55 -5.04 15.61
C TYR A 180 -1.01 -4.91 17.04
N ASN A 181 -1.77 -5.45 18.00
CA ASN A 181 -1.50 -5.35 19.43
C ASN A 181 -1.38 -3.92 19.99
N GLY A 182 -1.97 -2.92 19.31
CA GLY A 182 -2.02 -1.54 19.80
C GLY A 182 -0.71 -0.77 19.63
N ILE A 183 0.22 -1.27 18.82
CA ILE A 183 1.45 -0.54 18.49
C ILE A 183 1.07 0.75 17.75
N LEU A 184 1.52 1.89 18.24
CA LEU A 184 1.23 3.19 17.62
C LEU A 184 2.03 3.37 16.33
N GLU A 185 1.39 3.94 15.30
CA GLU A 185 2.06 4.41 14.08
C GLU A 185 3.18 5.40 14.42
N TYR A 186 3.00 6.23 15.47
CA TYR A 186 4.07 7.10 15.99
C TYR A 186 5.41 6.36 16.20
N ASN A 187 5.37 5.11 16.64
CA ASN A 187 6.57 4.28 16.86
C ASN A 187 6.94 3.43 15.63
N ALA A 188 5.95 3.04 14.81
CA ALA A 188 6.10 2.06 13.75
C ALA A 188 6.31 2.67 12.35
N HIS A 189 6.02 3.97 12.16
CA HIS A 189 5.99 4.65 10.87
C HIS A 189 7.20 4.34 9.98
N SER A 190 8.41 4.57 10.50
CA SER A 190 9.65 4.35 9.75
C SER A 190 9.93 2.88 9.43
N LEU A 191 9.22 1.93 10.03
CA LEU A 191 9.32 0.50 9.77
C LEU A 191 8.32 0.01 8.72
N TYR A 192 7.40 0.85 8.27
CA TYR A 192 6.28 0.39 7.44
C TYR A 192 6.74 -0.17 6.08
N GLY A 193 7.54 0.58 5.33
CA GLY A 193 8.12 0.09 4.07
C GLY A 193 9.04 -1.12 4.26
N PHE A 194 9.79 -1.14 5.37
CA PHE A 194 10.67 -2.27 5.71
C PHE A 194 9.88 -3.55 6.01
N SER A 195 8.81 -3.46 6.81
CA SER A 195 7.95 -4.60 7.14
C SER A 195 7.22 -5.14 5.90
N GLN A 196 6.78 -4.26 4.98
CA GLN A 196 6.28 -4.68 3.67
C GLN A 196 7.36 -5.39 2.84
N ALA A 197 8.60 -4.89 2.82
CA ALA A 197 9.70 -5.52 2.08
C ALA A 197 9.97 -6.95 2.59
N ILE A 198 9.94 -7.17 3.92
CA ILE A 198 10.06 -8.50 4.51
C ILE A 198 8.89 -9.41 4.08
N ALA A 199 7.65 -8.92 4.14
CA ALA A 199 6.48 -9.70 3.74
C ALA A 199 6.52 -10.07 2.25
N THR A 200 6.93 -9.13 1.40
CA THR A 200 7.08 -9.32 -0.05
C THR A 200 8.21 -10.31 -0.36
N HIS A 201 9.32 -10.25 0.38
CA HIS A 201 10.42 -11.21 0.26
C HIS A 201 9.97 -12.63 0.56
N ARG A 202 9.24 -12.83 1.66
CA ARG A 202 8.64 -14.12 2.02
C ARG A 202 7.67 -14.62 0.94
N ALA A 203 6.83 -13.72 0.41
CA ALA A 203 5.88 -14.07 -0.64
C ALA A 203 6.58 -14.60 -1.89
N LEU A 204 7.59 -13.88 -2.39
CA LEU A 204 8.32 -14.26 -3.60
C LEU A 204 9.18 -15.51 -3.43
N GLN A 205 9.75 -15.73 -2.24
CA GLN A 205 10.48 -16.98 -1.94
C GLN A 205 9.58 -18.22 -2.08
N GLY A 206 8.28 -18.09 -1.80
CA GLY A 206 7.31 -19.18 -1.88
C GLY A 206 6.83 -19.55 -3.29
N LEU A 207 7.13 -18.78 -4.34
CA LEU A 207 6.49 -18.96 -5.66
C LEU A 207 7.19 -19.95 -6.60
N GLN A 208 8.51 -19.82 -6.82
CA GLN A 208 9.19 -20.58 -7.88
C GLN A 208 10.60 -21.07 -7.52
N GLY A 209 11.00 -21.02 -6.24
CA GLY A 209 12.33 -21.48 -5.82
C GLY A 209 13.50 -20.70 -6.45
N LYS A 210 13.22 -19.52 -7.03
CA LYS A 210 14.22 -18.60 -7.57
C LYS A 210 14.54 -17.53 -6.53
N ARG A 211 15.73 -16.95 -6.63
CA ARG A 211 16.09 -15.77 -5.83
C ARG A 211 15.14 -14.61 -6.20
N SER A 212 14.50 -14.04 -5.19
CA SER A 212 13.56 -12.94 -5.34
C SER A 212 14.26 -11.63 -5.71
N PHE A 213 13.62 -10.80 -6.53
CA PHE A 213 14.01 -9.41 -6.76
C PHE A 213 12.88 -8.47 -6.32
N ILE A 214 13.21 -7.51 -5.46
CA ILE A 214 12.29 -6.51 -4.95
C ILE A 214 12.96 -5.14 -5.04
N LEU A 215 12.24 -4.14 -5.57
CA LEU A 215 12.61 -2.73 -5.48
C LEU A 215 11.64 -2.04 -4.51
N THR A 216 12.14 -1.25 -3.56
CA THR A 216 11.30 -0.56 -2.59
C THR A 216 11.65 0.91 -2.44
N ARG A 217 10.64 1.77 -2.22
CA ARG A 217 10.89 3.21 -2.06
C ARG A 217 11.20 3.61 -0.62
N SER A 218 10.44 3.13 0.35
CA SER A 218 10.68 3.42 1.77
C SER A 218 11.56 2.36 2.39
N THR A 219 12.60 2.77 3.10
CA THR A 219 13.60 1.89 3.71
C THR A 219 13.87 2.27 5.15
N PHE A 220 14.40 1.31 5.90
CA PHE A 220 14.97 1.49 7.23
C PHE A 220 16.26 0.68 7.34
N VAL A 221 17.00 0.83 8.45
CA VAL A 221 18.18 0.02 8.71
C VAL A 221 17.80 -1.46 8.68
N GLY A 222 18.43 -2.23 7.78
CA GLY A 222 18.13 -3.65 7.55
C GLY A 222 17.33 -3.94 6.27
N SER A 223 16.70 -2.94 5.62
CA SER A 223 15.92 -3.17 4.39
C SER A 223 16.74 -3.81 3.26
N GLY A 224 18.03 -3.50 3.14
CA GLY A 224 18.92 -4.06 2.12
C GLY A 224 19.12 -5.58 2.19
N ALA A 225 18.74 -6.23 3.29
CA ALA A 225 18.72 -7.69 3.38
C ALA A 225 17.55 -8.32 2.59
N TYR A 226 16.53 -7.54 2.22
CA TYR A 226 15.27 -8.03 1.64
C TYR A 226 14.93 -7.42 0.29
N ALA A 227 15.31 -6.16 0.05
CA ALA A 227 14.97 -5.41 -1.16
C ALA A 227 16.07 -4.43 -1.58
N ALA A 228 16.14 -4.16 -2.88
CA ALA A 228 16.87 -3.03 -3.45
C ALA A 228 16.09 -1.71 -3.26
N HIS A 229 16.78 -0.58 -3.43
CA HIS A 229 16.21 0.77 -3.32
C HIS A 229 16.47 1.59 -4.58
#